data_AF-A0A968AC36-F1
#
_entry.id   AF-A0A968AC36-F1
#
_cell.length_a   1.000
_cell.length_b   1.000
_cell.length_c   1.000
_cell.angle_alpha   90.00
_cell.angle_beta   90.00
_cell.angle_gamma   90.00
#
_symmetry.space_group_name_H-M   'P 1'
#
loop_
_entity.id
_entity.type
_entity.pdbx_description
1 polymer ?
#
loop_
_entity_poly.entity_id
_entity_poly.type
_entity_poly.pdbx_seq_one_letter_code
_entity_poly.pdbx_strand_id
1 'polypeptide(L)'
;MINHYQITIRLRMLALAILSAALIMAVSLVLLQLNVWAKFAASGANGCGNFEDAVDKAEDGDTIAVMIPDRRSEGKTITKNILIHGGWLSIDGCGGQQIYTDTADLDAASFEFQGILSRSILSHDSDSVIKIDPSVMTLTVQNMVFWNNAGTVARGAGISGVISNGAKIRLDNVVISNSVATDAGGGLHLEVRGGSRLVIADSQFFSNEADQTGGGLEIDIYDGSEVIIENTLVASNTANTGHGGGARIRIINSGYVTITNSAFVNNTAGGRGGGLAIESVNQGPAYVRLINTTFANNSASISEDDLYSSGNGLTVDNLSKQLFLPSILSDFPSAAADSARITDISIENNRYIVEFDTLNFEPTLPGQHVHFFFNTVPPQEAGVPGSGPWILYGGPSPFTEYSIIDRPPGAWQMCILVANPDHSVQLNTGNCFDLP
;
A
#
# COMPACT_ATOMS: atom_id res chain seq x y z
N MET A 1 -3.56 71.00 7.19
CA MET A 1 -4.47 70.50 6.12
C MET A 1 -3.95 69.23 5.43
N ILE A 2 -2.65 69.10 5.12
CA ILE A 2 -2.09 67.94 4.38
C ILE A 2 -2.20 66.61 5.15
N ASN A 3 -1.97 66.60 6.47
CA ASN A 3 -2.11 65.39 7.29
C ASN A 3 -3.55 64.85 7.37
N HIS A 4 -4.56 65.73 7.26
CA HIS A 4 -5.94 65.29 7.36
C HIS A 4 -6.39 64.51 6.12
N TYR A 5 -5.93 64.91 4.93
CA TYR A 5 -6.20 64.26 3.65
C TYR A 5 -5.53 62.87 3.52
N GLN A 6 -4.31 62.72 4.02
CA GLN A 6 -3.59 61.44 4.01
C GLN A 6 -4.29 60.37 4.87
N ILE A 7 -4.85 60.77 6.01
CA ILE A 7 -5.62 59.88 6.90
C ILE A 7 -6.92 59.43 6.22
N THR A 8 -7.64 60.32 5.55
CA THR A 8 -8.87 59.97 4.82
C THR A 8 -8.62 59.05 3.62
N ILE A 9 -7.50 59.23 2.91
CA ILE A 9 -7.13 58.35 1.78
C ILE A 9 -6.78 56.94 2.29
N ARG A 10 -6.01 56.82 3.38
CA ARG A 10 -5.67 55.52 3.97
C ARG A 10 -6.91 54.78 4.52
N LEU A 11 -7.84 55.50 5.14
CA LEU A 11 -9.11 54.92 5.61
C LEU A 11 -9.99 54.43 4.46
N ARG A 12 -10.02 55.15 3.33
CA ARG A 12 -10.75 54.71 2.13
C ARG A 12 -10.12 53.48 1.46
N MET A 13 -8.79 53.41 1.39
CA MET A 13 -8.10 52.21 0.88
C MET A 13 -8.32 51.00 1.80
N LEU A 14 -8.30 51.19 3.12
CA LEU A 14 -8.60 50.13 4.08
C LEU A 14 -10.06 49.66 3.96
N ALA A 15 -11.02 50.58 3.82
CA ALA A 15 -12.42 50.23 3.60
C ALA A 15 -12.63 49.45 2.30
N LEU A 16 -11.96 49.86 1.21
CA LEU A 16 -12.02 49.16 -0.08
C LEU A 16 -11.39 47.76 0.00
N ALA A 17 -10.28 47.60 0.73
CA ALA A 17 -9.65 46.31 0.99
C ALA A 17 -10.53 45.38 1.82
N ILE A 18 -11.22 45.90 2.84
CA ILE A 18 -12.16 45.13 3.66
C ILE A 18 -13.39 44.71 2.83
N LEU A 19 -13.94 45.62 2.01
CA LEU A 19 -15.07 45.32 1.13
C LEU A 19 -14.72 44.28 0.05
N SER A 20 -13.52 44.35 -0.53
CA SER A 20 -13.04 43.36 -1.49
C SER A 20 -12.75 42.01 -0.82
N ALA A 21 -12.15 41.99 0.36
CA ALA A 21 -11.98 40.75 1.13
C ALA A 21 -13.32 40.11 1.54
N ALA A 22 -14.30 40.92 1.95
CA ALA A 22 -15.65 40.45 2.28
C ALA A 22 -16.39 39.93 1.05
N LEU A 23 -16.21 40.56 -0.12
CA LEU A 23 -16.79 40.09 -1.38
C LEU A 23 -16.14 38.78 -1.82
N ILE A 24 -14.81 38.65 -1.73
CA ILE A 24 -14.10 37.39 -2.03
C ILE A 24 -14.59 36.29 -1.08
N MET A 25 -14.71 36.58 0.22
CA MET A 25 -15.20 35.62 1.20
C MET A 25 -16.65 35.21 0.92
N ALA A 26 -17.52 36.16 0.55
CA ALA A 26 -18.91 35.88 0.19
C ALA A 26 -19.02 35.08 -1.11
N VAL A 27 -18.21 35.39 -2.13
CA VAL A 27 -18.14 34.61 -3.37
C VAL A 27 -17.58 33.22 -3.10
N SER A 28 -16.55 33.09 -2.25
CA SER A 28 -16.03 31.80 -1.81
C SER A 28 -17.06 31.00 -1.03
N LEU A 29 -17.84 31.63 -0.14
CA LEU A 29 -18.95 31.01 0.60
C LEU A 29 -20.10 30.58 -0.32
N VAL A 30 -20.43 31.38 -1.34
CA VAL A 30 -21.44 31.03 -2.35
C VAL A 30 -20.94 29.92 -3.28
N LEU A 31 -19.66 29.92 -3.65
CA LEU A 31 -19.02 28.80 -4.36
C LEU A 31 -18.97 27.53 -3.49
N LEU A 32 -18.76 27.67 -2.18
CA LEU A 32 -18.90 26.60 -1.18
C LEU A 32 -20.36 26.17 -0.94
N GLN A 33 -21.35 26.93 -1.40
CA GLN A 33 -22.76 26.55 -1.37
C GLN A 33 -23.23 25.98 -2.72
N LEU A 34 -22.50 26.22 -3.80
CA LEU A 34 -22.57 25.47 -5.05
C LEU A 34 -21.71 24.20 -4.93
N ASN A 35 -21.86 23.46 -3.84
CA ASN A 35 -21.31 22.12 -3.76
C ASN A 35 -22.10 21.25 -4.75
N VAL A 36 -21.46 20.89 -5.85
CA VAL A 36 -21.70 19.56 -6.41
C VAL A 36 -21.33 18.62 -5.27
N TRP A 37 -22.34 18.11 -4.58
CA TRP A 37 -22.12 17.09 -3.56
C TRP A 37 -21.40 15.95 -4.28
N ALA A 38 -20.21 15.59 -3.81
CA ALA A 38 -19.51 14.41 -4.28
C ALA A 38 -20.49 13.24 -4.20
N LYS A 39 -20.92 12.69 -5.34
CA LYS A 39 -21.87 11.57 -5.34
C LYS A 39 -21.12 10.31 -5.01
N PHE A 40 -21.85 9.33 -4.48
CA PHE A 40 -21.30 8.07 -4.07
C PHE A 40 -21.80 6.92 -4.96
N ALA A 41 -20.97 6.47 -5.89
CA ALA A 41 -21.29 5.36 -6.77
C ALA A 41 -20.80 4.04 -6.13
N ALA A 42 -21.71 3.17 -5.71
CA ALA A 42 -21.35 1.82 -5.30
C ALA A 42 -21.10 0.92 -6.52
N SER A 43 -20.08 0.07 -6.41
CA SER A 43 -19.73 -1.01 -7.33
C SER A 43 -19.66 -2.31 -6.53
N GLY A 44 -20.48 -3.36 -6.77
CA GLY A 44 -20.52 -4.57 -5.90
C GLY A 44 -21.16 -5.86 -6.43
N ALA A 45 -20.52 -7.02 -6.20
CA ALA A 45 -21.13 -8.35 -6.30
C ALA A 45 -21.98 -8.49 -5.04
N ASN A 46 -23.30 -8.59 -5.20
CA ASN A 46 -24.22 -7.92 -4.26
C ASN A 46 -25.41 -7.28 -5.00
N GLY A 47 -25.23 -6.92 -6.28
CA GLY A 47 -26.24 -6.20 -7.08
C GLY A 47 -25.91 -4.71 -7.30
N CYS A 48 -24.75 -4.26 -6.85
CA CYS A 48 -24.28 -2.88 -6.94
C CYS A 48 -23.54 -2.58 -8.26
N GLY A 49 -23.91 -3.19 -9.39
CA GLY A 49 -23.26 -2.92 -10.70
C GLY A 49 -21.78 -3.36 -10.79
N ASN A 50 -21.12 -3.11 -11.94
CA ASN A 50 -19.68 -3.35 -12.11
C ASN A 50 -18.86 -2.06 -11.85
N PHE A 51 -17.54 -2.21 -11.69
CA PHE A 51 -16.63 -1.10 -11.39
C PHE A 51 -16.49 -0.11 -12.57
N GLU A 52 -16.37 -0.65 -13.77
CA GLU A 52 -16.21 0.08 -15.02
C GLU A 52 -17.41 1.01 -15.30
N ASP A 53 -18.63 0.50 -15.08
CA ASP A 53 -19.89 1.22 -15.15
C ASP A 53 -19.94 2.36 -14.13
N ALA A 54 -19.49 2.10 -12.90
CA ALA A 54 -19.44 3.12 -11.86
C ALA A 54 -18.50 4.26 -12.25
N VAL A 55 -17.33 3.93 -12.80
CA VAL A 55 -16.37 4.91 -13.35
C VAL A 55 -16.98 5.68 -14.53
N ASP A 56 -17.68 5.00 -15.44
CA ASP A 56 -18.31 5.63 -16.61
C ASP A 56 -19.43 6.59 -16.25
N LYS A 57 -20.16 6.31 -15.17
CA LYS A 57 -21.27 7.15 -14.68
C LYS A 57 -20.84 8.24 -13.72
N ALA A 58 -19.67 8.13 -13.08
CA ALA A 58 -19.17 9.12 -12.15
C ALA A 58 -19.01 10.51 -12.80
N GLU A 59 -19.08 11.57 -12.01
CA GLU A 59 -18.68 12.92 -12.39
C GLU A 59 -17.40 13.30 -11.64
N ASP A 60 -16.75 14.39 -12.06
CA ASP A 60 -15.62 14.93 -11.31
C ASP A 60 -16.06 15.32 -9.89
N GLY A 61 -15.29 14.86 -8.90
CA GLY A 61 -15.56 15.01 -7.48
C GLY A 61 -16.20 13.78 -6.84
N ASP A 62 -16.71 12.83 -7.63
CA ASP A 62 -17.43 11.66 -7.09
C ASP A 62 -16.51 10.66 -6.38
N THR A 63 -17.11 9.90 -5.48
CA THR A 63 -16.51 8.73 -4.83
C THR A 63 -17.12 7.45 -5.39
N ILE A 64 -16.26 6.50 -5.73
CA ILE A 64 -16.63 5.14 -6.10
C ILE A 64 -16.32 4.22 -4.92
N ALA A 65 -17.34 3.70 -4.26
CA ALA A 65 -17.13 2.58 -3.34
C ALA A 65 -17.02 1.28 -4.11
N VAL A 66 -15.90 0.61 -3.92
CA VAL A 66 -15.72 -0.75 -4.39
C VAL A 66 -16.07 -1.69 -3.26
N MET A 67 -17.08 -2.53 -3.46
CA MET A 67 -17.52 -3.51 -2.46
C MET A 67 -16.63 -4.75 -2.45
N ILE A 68 -16.45 -5.30 -1.25
CA ILE A 68 -15.99 -6.66 -0.94
C ILE A 68 -17.12 -7.62 -1.38
N PRO A 69 -16.83 -8.80 -1.98
CA PRO A 69 -15.54 -9.48 -2.15
C PRO A 69 -14.86 -9.22 -3.51
N ASP A 70 -13.85 -10.05 -3.85
CA ASP A 70 -13.04 -9.99 -5.08
C ASP A 70 -13.83 -9.82 -6.38
N ARG A 71 -13.27 -9.03 -7.29
CA ARG A 71 -13.84 -8.64 -8.57
C ARG A 71 -12.79 -8.71 -9.65
N ARG A 72 -13.09 -9.53 -10.67
CA ARG A 72 -12.41 -9.43 -11.96
C ARG A 72 -12.89 -8.16 -12.67
N SER A 73 -12.01 -7.19 -12.78
CA SER A 73 -12.13 -6.02 -13.65
C SER A 73 -11.87 -6.42 -15.10
N GLU A 74 -12.43 -5.64 -16.03
CA GLU A 74 -12.09 -5.71 -17.45
C GLU A 74 -10.93 -4.76 -17.82
N GLY A 75 -10.26 -4.17 -16.82
CA GLY A 75 -9.29 -3.11 -17.01
C GLY A 75 -9.99 -1.77 -17.27
N LYS A 76 -9.61 -0.70 -16.55
CA LYS A 76 -10.28 0.59 -16.70
C LYS A 76 -9.34 1.78 -16.77
N THR A 77 -9.48 2.57 -17.83
CA THR A 77 -8.87 3.91 -17.89
C THR A 77 -9.71 4.91 -17.09
N ILE A 78 -9.09 5.53 -16.10
CA ILE A 78 -9.64 6.60 -15.28
C ILE A 78 -9.37 7.93 -16.00
N THR A 79 -10.44 8.64 -16.35
CA THR A 79 -10.41 9.93 -17.06
C THR A 79 -11.04 11.07 -16.26
N LYS A 80 -11.50 10.78 -15.03
CA LYS A 80 -12.24 11.71 -14.17
C LYS A 80 -11.51 11.94 -12.86
N ASN A 81 -11.81 13.07 -12.25
CA ASN A 81 -11.27 13.49 -10.97
C ASN A 81 -12.05 12.86 -9.81
N ILE A 82 -11.73 11.62 -9.44
CA ILE A 82 -12.56 10.82 -8.53
C ILE A 82 -11.78 10.26 -7.34
N LEU A 83 -12.51 9.78 -6.33
CA LEU A 83 -12.00 8.93 -5.26
C LEU A 83 -12.44 7.48 -5.50
N ILE A 84 -11.51 6.54 -5.54
CA ILE A 84 -11.80 5.10 -5.55
C ILE A 84 -11.53 4.57 -4.15
N HIS A 85 -12.56 4.06 -3.49
CA HIS A 85 -12.52 3.67 -2.10
C HIS A 85 -12.97 2.22 -1.92
N GLY A 86 -12.04 1.33 -1.59
CA GLY A 86 -12.34 -0.05 -1.22
C GLY A 86 -12.71 -0.22 0.25
N GLY A 87 -13.02 -1.45 0.65
CA GLY A 87 -13.31 -1.83 2.02
C GLY A 87 -14.79 -1.77 2.41
N TRP A 88 -15.71 -1.71 1.47
CA TRP A 88 -17.15 -1.64 1.76
C TRP A 88 -17.81 -3.02 1.66
N LEU A 89 -18.67 -3.38 2.60
CA LEU A 89 -19.46 -4.61 2.58
C LEU A 89 -20.94 -4.25 2.60
N SER A 90 -21.77 -4.93 1.81
CA SER A 90 -23.24 -4.83 1.90
C SER A 90 -23.78 -6.00 2.70
N ILE A 91 -24.44 -5.73 3.84
CA ILE A 91 -24.98 -6.79 4.73
C ILE A 91 -26.24 -7.41 4.13
N ASP A 92 -27.15 -6.58 3.64
CA ASP A 92 -28.47 -7.01 3.16
C ASP A 92 -28.50 -7.29 1.64
N GLY A 93 -27.36 -7.09 0.96
CA GLY A 93 -27.25 -7.08 -0.49
C GLY A 93 -27.81 -5.80 -1.13
N CYS A 94 -27.48 -5.58 -2.40
CA CYS A 94 -27.94 -4.41 -3.15
C CYS A 94 -29.20 -4.76 -3.95
N GLY A 95 -30.30 -4.05 -3.74
CA GLY A 95 -31.56 -4.21 -4.50
C GLY A 95 -31.51 -3.79 -5.98
N GLY A 96 -30.32 -3.73 -6.60
CA GLY A 96 -30.06 -3.22 -7.95
C GLY A 96 -29.01 -2.09 -7.98
N GLN A 97 -28.67 -1.60 -9.19
CA GLN A 97 -27.79 -0.43 -9.39
C GLN A 97 -28.45 0.82 -8.81
N GLN A 98 -28.21 1.10 -7.52
CA GLN A 98 -28.55 2.36 -6.89
C GLN A 98 -27.34 3.28 -6.85
N ILE A 99 -27.57 4.56 -7.16
CA ILE A 99 -26.60 5.64 -6.95
C ILE A 99 -26.91 6.20 -5.57
N TYR A 100 -25.92 6.22 -4.69
CA TYR A 100 -26.03 6.80 -3.35
C TYR A 100 -25.51 8.24 -3.42
N THR A 101 -26.18 9.18 -2.77
CA THR A 101 -25.77 10.59 -2.84
C THR A 101 -24.74 10.94 -1.78
N ASP A 102 -24.74 10.26 -0.64
CA ASP A 102 -23.75 10.42 0.41
C ASP A 102 -23.54 9.13 1.25
N THR A 103 -22.77 9.25 2.32
CA THR A 103 -22.50 8.15 3.27
C THR A 103 -23.68 7.80 4.15
N ALA A 104 -24.62 8.71 4.39
CA ALA A 104 -25.84 8.41 5.15
C ALA A 104 -26.78 7.51 4.34
N ASP A 105 -26.81 7.67 3.01
CA ASP A 105 -27.54 6.76 2.12
C ASP A 105 -26.94 5.34 2.13
N LEU A 106 -25.63 5.21 2.31
CA LEU A 106 -24.96 3.91 2.46
C LEU A 106 -25.30 3.26 3.81
N ASP A 107 -25.23 4.03 4.90
CA ASP A 107 -25.59 3.53 6.23
C ASP A 107 -27.06 3.09 6.25
N ALA A 108 -27.95 3.87 5.62
CA ALA A 108 -29.37 3.53 5.48
C ALA A 108 -29.63 2.29 4.62
N ALA A 109 -28.69 1.94 3.73
CA ALA A 109 -28.72 0.75 2.90
C ALA A 109 -27.88 -0.41 3.46
N SER A 110 -27.53 -0.36 4.74
CA SER A 110 -26.80 -1.41 5.46
C SER A 110 -25.42 -1.72 4.85
N PHE A 111 -24.72 -0.70 4.37
CA PHE A 111 -23.30 -0.83 4.02
C PHE A 111 -22.43 -0.61 5.26
N GLU A 112 -21.44 -1.47 5.44
CA GLU A 112 -20.43 -1.35 6.47
C GLU A 112 -19.07 -1.08 5.85
N PHE A 113 -18.35 -0.11 6.41
CA PHE A 113 -16.95 0.10 6.08
C PHE A 113 -16.08 -0.81 6.94
N GLN A 114 -15.46 -1.80 6.29
CA GLN A 114 -14.53 -2.75 6.87
C GLN A 114 -13.07 -2.50 6.45
N GLY A 115 -12.75 -1.36 5.81
CA GLY A 115 -11.45 -1.12 5.16
C GLY A 115 -10.21 -1.18 6.06
N ILE A 116 -10.38 -1.24 7.39
CA ILE A 116 -9.30 -1.49 8.36
C ILE A 116 -8.97 -2.99 8.45
N LEU A 117 -9.96 -3.87 8.22
CA LEU A 117 -9.87 -5.33 8.37
C LEU A 117 -9.88 -6.07 7.03
N SER A 118 -10.49 -5.50 5.99
CA SER A 118 -10.60 -6.11 4.66
C SER A 118 -10.63 -5.06 3.55
N ARG A 119 -9.69 -5.17 2.59
CA ARG A 119 -9.62 -4.30 1.40
C ARG A 119 -10.45 -4.88 0.26
N SER A 120 -10.94 -4.03 -0.64
CA SER A 120 -11.60 -4.49 -1.87
C SER A 120 -10.56 -4.87 -2.92
N ILE A 121 -10.83 -5.91 -3.71
CA ILE A 121 -9.87 -6.45 -4.67
C ILE A 121 -10.37 -6.17 -6.10
N LEU A 122 -9.47 -5.70 -6.96
CA LEU A 122 -9.67 -5.66 -8.41
C LEU A 122 -8.55 -6.45 -9.09
N SER A 123 -8.92 -7.40 -9.94
CA SER A 123 -8.00 -8.20 -10.73
C SER A 123 -8.29 -8.10 -12.21
N HIS A 124 -7.28 -8.22 -13.06
CA HIS A 124 -7.47 -8.28 -14.51
C HIS A 124 -6.38 -9.15 -15.13
N ASP A 125 -6.63 -9.72 -16.32
CA ASP A 125 -5.74 -10.75 -16.91
C ASP A 125 -5.37 -10.46 -18.37
N SER A 126 -5.56 -9.23 -18.86
CA SER A 126 -5.15 -8.88 -20.23
C SER A 126 -4.51 -7.51 -20.39
N ASP A 127 -4.67 -6.63 -19.42
CA ASP A 127 -4.18 -5.25 -19.44
C ASP A 127 -3.98 -4.74 -18.01
N SER A 128 -3.43 -3.54 -17.80
CA SER A 128 -3.39 -2.95 -16.45
C SER A 128 -4.78 -2.93 -15.81
N VAL A 129 -4.88 -3.28 -14.52
CA VAL A 129 -6.18 -3.27 -13.80
C VAL A 129 -6.81 -1.87 -13.85
N ILE A 130 -6.01 -0.83 -13.59
CA ILE A 130 -6.40 0.56 -13.87
C ILE A 130 -5.30 1.31 -14.62
N LYS A 131 -5.75 2.23 -15.49
CA LYS A 131 -4.89 3.16 -16.22
C LYS A 131 -5.24 4.59 -15.88
N ILE A 132 -4.26 5.41 -15.54
CA ILE A 132 -4.45 6.84 -15.27
C ILE A 132 -4.26 7.62 -16.57
N ASP A 133 -5.33 8.25 -17.04
CA ASP A 133 -5.27 9.13 -18.20
C ASP A 133 -4.59 10.47 -17.86
N PRO A 134 -3.78 11.06 -18.77
CA PRO A 134 -3.12 12.34 -18.54
C PRO A 134 -4.05 13.53 -18.24
N SER A 135 -5.36 13.42 -18.54
CA SER A 135 -6.36 14.45 -18.24
C SER A 135 -6.79 14.50 -16.77
N VAL A 136 -6.49 13.45 -15.99
CA VAL A 136 -6.84 13.40 -14.56
C VAL A 136 -5.98 14.37 -13.78
N MET A 137 -6.62 15.29 -13.07
CA MET A 137 -5.99 16.31 -12.23
C MET A 137 -5.92 15.90 -10.76
N THR A 138 -6.91 15.14 -10.28
CA THR A 138 -6.92 14.60 -8.92
C THR A 138 -7.49 13.20 -8.89
N LEU A 139 -6.76 12.25 -8.33
CA LEU A 139 -7.25 10.89 -8.08
C LEU A 139 -6.73 10.44 -6.73
N THR A 140 -7.62 9.87 -5.92
CA THR A 140 -7.20 9.11 -4.73
C THR A 140 -7.72 7.70 -4.86
N VAL A 141 -6.84 6.72 -4.67
CA VAL A 141 -7.19 5.30 -4.61
C VAL A 141 -6.83 4.82 -3.22
N GLN A 142 -7.79 4.26 -2.50
CA GLN A 142 -7.57 3.83 -1.13
C GLN A 142 -8.24 2.52 -0.74
N ASN A 143 -7.59 1.77 0.15
CA ASN A 143 -8.09 0.50 0.70
C ASN A 143 -8.38 -0.55 -0.38
N MET A 144 -7.50 -0.62 -1.39
CA MET A 144 -7.63 -1.48 -2.55
C MET A 144 -6.51 -2.51 -2.62
N VAL A 145 -6.81 -3.66 -3.21
CA VAL A 145 -5.83 -4.65 -3.67
C VAL A 145 -5.93 -4.74 -5.19
N PHE A 146 -4.78 -4.70 -5.87
CA PHE A 146 -4.65 -4.92 -7.30
C PHE A 146 -3.73 -6.11 -7.56
N TRP A 147 -4.12 -6.99 -8.47
CA TRP A 147 -3.24 -8.03 -8.97
C TRP A 147 -3.55 -8.40 -10.43
N ASN A 148 -2.53 -8.79 -11.18
CA ASN A 148 -2.65 -9.18 -12.59
C ASN A 148 -1.49 -10.08 -13.03
N ASN A 149 -1.76 -11.36 -13.21
CA ASN A 149 -0.75 -12.35 -13.57
C ASN A 149 -0.77 -12.73 -15.07
N ALA A 150 -1.32 -11.88 -15.94
CA ALA A 150 -1.51 -12.17 -17.36
C ALA A 150 -0.22 -12.53 -18.11
N GLY A 151 0.92 -11.98 -17.68
CA GLY A 151 2.19 -12.13 -18.39
C GLY A 151 2.20 -11.53 -19.80
N THR A 152 1.21 -10.68 -20.14
CA THR A 152 1.10 -10.00 -21.44
C THR A 152 1.15 -8.48 -21.34
N VAL A 153 1.02 -7.92 -20.14
CA VAL A 153 1.02 -6.47 -19.95
C VAL A 153 2.45 -5.96 -20.01
N ALA A 154 2.74 -5.01 -20.90
CA ALA A 154 4.09 -4.48 -21.00
C ALA A 154 4.50 -3.76 -19.70
N ARG A 155 3.64 -2.91 -19.15
CA ARG A 155 4.00 -2.03 -18.04
C ARG A 155 2.88 -1.85 -17.02
N GLY A 156 3.22 -1.96 -15.73
CA GLY A 156 2.26 -1.66 -14.66
C GLY A 156 1.03 -2.56 -14.69
N ALA A 157 1.19 -3.87 -14.47
CA ALA A 157 0.08 -4.81 -14.63
C ALA A 157 -1.06 -4.57 -13.60
N GLY A 158 -0.74 -4.06 -12.42
CA GLY A 158 -1.73 -3.49 -11.49
C GLY A 158 -2.18 -2.10 -11.93
N ILE A 159 -1.29 -1.12 -11.85
CA ILE A 159 -1.58 0.29 -12.16
C ILE A 159 -0.58 0.82 -13.19
N SER A 160 -1.09 1.42 -14.27
CA SER A 160 -0.22 2.17 -15.19
C SER A 160 -0.78 3.55 -15.54
N GLY A 161 -0.01 4.39 -16.21
CA GLY A 161 -0.49 5.66 -16.74
C GLY A 161 0.47 6.82 -16.65
N VAL A 162 -0.06 8.02 -16.92
CA VAL A 162 0.70 9.27 -16.96
C VAL A 162 0.00 10.31 -16.10
N ILE A 163 0.75 10.92 -15.20
CA ILE A 163 0.34 12.00 -14.32
C ILE A 163 0.97 13.28 -14.86
N SER A 164 0.17 14.25 -15.28
CA SER A 164 0.67 15.43 -15.99
C SER A 164 -0.06 16.72 -15.59
N ASN A 165 0.41 17.86 -16.11
CA ASN A 165 -0.25 19.16 -16.00
C ASN A 165 -0.48 19.67 -14.55
N GLY A 166 0.36 19.27 -13.59
CA GLY A 166 0.22 19.67 -12.19
C GLY A 166 -0.79 18.82 -11.41
N ALA A 167 -1.12 17.63 -11.92
CA ALA A 167 -2.02 16.69 -11.27
C ALA A 167 -1.49 16.20 -9.92
N LYS A 168 -2.41 15.80 -9.05
CA LYS A 168 -2.15 15.29 -7.70
C LYS A 168 -2.81 13.94 -7.53
N ILE A 169 -2.01 12.89 -7.49
CA ILE A 169 -2.49 11.52 -7.36
C ILE A 169 -2.02 10.96 -6.02
N ARG A 170 -2.91 10.29 -5.29
CA ARG A 170 -2.60 9.58 -4.05
C ARG A 170 -3.03 8.12 -4.13
N LEU A 171 -2.11 7.22 -3.83
CA LEU A 171 -2.37 5.81 -3.56
C LEU A 171 -2.17 5.60 -2.05
N ASP A 172 -3.22 5.19 -1.35
CA ASP A 172 -3.25 5.14 0.11
C ASP A 172 -3.74 3.80 0.63
N ASN A 173 -2.96 3.13 1.46
CA ASN A 173 -3.32 1.78 1.92
C ASN A 173 -3.67 0.83 0.75
N VAL A 174 -2.87 0.90 -0.33
CA VAL A 174 -3.02 0.07 -1.52
C VAL A 174 -2.06 -1.11 -1.46
N VAL A 175 -2.53 -2.28 -1.88
CA VAL A 175 -1.70 -3.46 -2.08
C VAL A 175 -1.64 -3.76 -3.57
N ILE A 176 -0.44 -3.88 -4.15
CA ILE A 176 -0.25 -4.44 -5.47
C ILE A 176 0.60 -5.68 -5.36
N SER A 177 0.05 -6.82 -5.78
CA SER A 177 0.71 -8.10 -5.58
C SER A 177 0.58 -9.03 -6.77
N ASN A 178 1.48 -10.01 -6.87
CA ASN A 178 1.41 -11.11 -7.84
C ASN A 178 1.16 -10.61 -9.27
N SER A 179 1.68 -9.43 -9.59
CA SER A 179 1.45 -8.77 -10.87
C SER A 179 2.67 -8.97 -11.77
N VAL A 180 2.44 -9.32 -13.04
CA VAL A 180 3.51 -9.68 -13.98
C VAL A 180 3.46 -8.76 -15.19
N ALA A 181 4.58 -8.07 -15.46
CA ALA A 181 4.77 -7.23 -16.62
C ALA A 181 5.94 -7.70 -17.51
N THR A 182 5.79 -7.64 -18.83
CA THR A 182 6.81 -8.11 -19.79
C THR A 182 7.89 -7.06 -20.11
N ASP A 183 7.80 -5.87 -19.52
CA ASP A 183 8.82 -4.82 -19.66
C ASP A 183 9.13 -4.24 -18.28
N ALA A 184 8.28 -3.37 -17.73
CA ALA A 184 8.63 -2.57 -16.56
C ALA A 184 7.51 -2.43 -15.53
N GLY A 185 7.87 -2.32 -14.25
CA GLY A 185 6.90 -2.02 -13.20
C GLY A 185 5.89 -3.14 -13.03
N GLY A 186 6.30 -4.31 -12.54
CA GLY A 186 5.44 -5.51 -12.50
C GLY A 186 4.07 -5.22 -11.90
N GLY A 187 4.05 -4.54 -10.75
CA GLY A 187 2.83 -4.01 -10.15
C GLY A 187 2.43 -2.63 -10.67
N LEU A 188 3.36 -1.68 -10.69
CA LEU A 188 3.05 -0.28 -11.01
C LEU A 188 4.05 0.32 -12.00
N HIS A 189 3.55 1.02 -13.02
CA HIS A 189 4.36 1.86 -13.89
C HIS A 189 3.72 3.23 -14.12
N LEU A 190 4.31 4.30 -13.57
CA LEU A 190 3.78 5.66 -13.72
C LEU A 190 4.82 6.64 -14.26
N GLU A 191 4.38 7.51 -15.17
CA GLU A 191 5.14 8.70 -15.56
C GLU A 191 4.58 9.92 -14.83
N VAL A 192 5.42 10.68 -14.13
CA VAL A 192 5.03 11.89 -13.37
C VAL A 192 5.72 13.10 -14.00
N ARG A 193 4.93 13.95 -14.66
CA ARG A 193 5.41 15.04 -15.54
C ARG A 193 4.72 16.37 -15.24
N GLY A 194 5.25 17.46 -15.79
CA GLY A 194 4.58 18.77 -15.79
C GLY A 194 4.33 19.35 -14.40
N GLY A 195 5.28 19.21 -13.47
CA GLY A 195 5.17 19.72 -12.10
C GLY A 195 4.09 19.00 -11.26
N SER A 196 3.78 17.74 -11.60
CA SER A 196 2.77 16.95 -10.91
C SER A 196 3.31 16.32 -9.63
N ARG A 197 2.39 15.77 -8.82
CA ARG A 197 2.70 15.12 -7.55
C ARG A 197 2.05 13.76 -7.44
N LEU A 198 2.86 12.75 -7.13
CA LEU A 198 2.40 11.41 -6.75
C LEU A 198 2.76 11.15 -5.28
N VAL A 199 1.78 10.67 -4.52
CA VAL A 199 1.99 10.17 -3.15
C VAL A 199 1.57 8.71 -3.08
N ILE A 200 2.45 7.86 -2.58
CA ILE A 200 2.20 6.46 -2.26
C ILE A 200 2.40 6.32 -0.75
N ALA A 201 1.34 5.98 -0.03
CA ALA A 201 1.33 5.97 1.43
C ALA A 201 0.75 4.67 1.97
N ASP A 202 1.31 4.18 3.08
CA ASP A 202 0.79 3.06 3.85
C ASP A 202 0.52 1.80 3.00
N SER A 203 1.30 1.64 1.92
CA SER A 203 1.02 0.71 0.82
C SER A 203 2.00 -0.46 0.80
N GLN A 204 1.67 -1.50 0.02
CA GLN A 204 2.49 -2.70 -0.12
C GLN A 204 2.61 -3.12 -1.58
N PHE A 205 3.84 -3.38 -2.04
CA PHE A 205 4.14 -3.93 -3.35
C PHE A 205 4.89 -5.24 -3.13
N PHE A 206 4.24 -6.38 -3.36
CA PHE A 206 4.88 -7.66 -3.09
C PHE A 206 4.68 -8.75 -4.13
N SER A 207 5.71 -9.58 -4.32
CA SER A 207 5.68 -10.70 -5.27
C SER A 207 5.29 -10.30 -6.70
N ASN A 208 5.65 -9.09 -7.11
CA ASN A 208 5.46 -8.66 -8.49
C ASN A 208 6.72 -8.93 -9.32
N GLU A 209 6.52 -9.11 -10.61
CA GLU A 209 7.58 -9.48 -11.55
C GLU A 209 7.55 -8.57 -12.78
N ALA A 210 8.73 -8.10 -13.17
CA ALA A 210 8.95 -7.41 -14.44
C ALA A 210 10.10 -8.08 -15.20
N ASP A 211 9.96 -8.28 -16.51
CA ASP A 211 11.03 -8.89 -17.30
C ASP A 211 12.28 -8.01 -17.38
N GLN A 212 12.10 -6.69 -17.50
CA GLN A 212 13.22 -5.74 -17.56
C GLN A 212 13.44 -5.09 -16.20
N THR A 213 12.61 -4.12 -15.78
CA THR A 213 12.99 -3.21 -14.69
C THR A 213 11.85 -2.94 -13.72
N GLY A 214 12.18 -2.59 -12.47
CA GLY A 214 11.18 -2.22 -11.48
C GLY A 214 10.22 -3.37 -11.18
N GLY A 215 10.70 -4.48 -10.62
CA GLY A 215 9.88 -5.68 -10.41
C GLY A 215 8.58 -5.39 -9.66
N GLY A 216 8.65 -4.59 -8.61
CA GLY A 216 7.48 -4.07 -7.90
C GLY A 216 6.87 -2.86 -8.60
N LEU A 217 7.68 -1.82 -8.74
CA LEU A 217 7.25 -0.55 -9.31
C LEU A 217 8.34 0.13 -10.14
N GLU A 218 7.93 0.80 -11.21
CA GLU A 218 8.75 1.75 -11.96
C GLU A 218 8.08 3.12 -12.00
N ILE A 219 8.84 4.17 -11.70
CA ILE A 219 8.36 5.55 -11.75
C ILE A 219 9.35 6.42 -12.53
N ASP A 220 8.85 7.05 -13.61
CA ASP A 220 9.60 8.01 -14.40
C ASP A 220 9.16 9.44 -14.06
N ILE A 221 10.09 10.28 -13.63
CA ILE A 221 9.81 11.62 -13.09
C ILE A 221 10.44 12.68 -14.01
N TYR A 222 9.66 13.70 -14.37
CA TYR A 222 10.06 14.75 -15.29
C TYR A 222 9.71 16.14 -14.76
N ASP A 223 10.35 17.16 -15.33
CA ASP A 223 9.93 18.57 -15.27
C ASP A 223 9.69 19.10 -13.85
N GLY A 224 10.54 18.68 -12.90
CA GLY A 224 10.49 19.13 -11.51
C GLY A 224 9.33 18.55 -10.71
N SER A 225 8.71 17.47 -11.21
CA SER A 225 7.63 16.76 -10.51
C SER A 225 8.12 16.10 -9.23
N GLU A 226 7.19 15.84 -8.31
CA GLU A 226 7.45 15.31 -6.98
C GLU A 226 6.82 13.92 -6.79
N VAL A 227 7.61 13.00 -6.21
CA VAL A 227 7.15 11.68 -5.78
C VAL A 227 7.47 11.49 -4.31
N ILE A 228 6.46 11.08 -3.54
CA ILE A 228 6.59 10.75 -2.12
C ILE A 228 6.15 9.32 -1.91
N ILE A 229 7.01 8.52 -1.27
CA ILE A 229 6.72 7.14 -0.86
C ILE A 229 6.89 7.05 0.65
N GLU A 230 5.81 6.89 1.39
CA GLU A 230 5.80 6.89 2.85
C GLU A 230 5.19 5.61 3.42
N ASN A 231 5.77 5.11 4.51
CA ASN A 231 5.28 3.93 5.24
C ASN A 231 4.97 2.73 4.32
N THR A 232 5.81 2.51 3.31
CA THR A 232 5.51 1.55 2.24
C THR A 232 6.46 0.37 2.30
N LEU A 233 5.92 -0.84 2.13
CA LEU A 233 6.70 -2.07 1.99
C LEU A 233 6.82 -2.46 0.51
N VAL A 234 8.05 -2.67 0.04
CA VAL A 234 8.36 -3.20 -1.30
C VAL A 234 9.13 -4.49 -1.11
N ALA A 235 8.47 -5.64 -1.23
CA ALA A 235 9.02 -6.92 -0.81
C ALA A 235 8.91 -8.04 -1.85
N SER A 236 9.92 -8.89 -1.95
CA SER A 236 9.88 -10.11 -2.77
C SER A 236 9.54 -9.87 -4.25
N ASN A 237 9.90 -8.70 -4.79
CA ASN A 237 9.67 -8.40 -6.19
C ASN A 237 10.91 -8.73 -7.03
N THR A 238 10.68 -9.06 -8.30
CA THR A 238 11.74 -9.52 -9.21
C THR A 238 11.77 -8.69 -10.50
N ALA A 239 12.93 -8.14 -10.82
CA ALA A 239 13.26 -7.64 -12.16
C ALA A 239 14.18 -8.66 -12.84
N ASN A 240 13.70 -9.41 -13.83
CA ASN A 240 14.40 -10.60 -14.34
C ASN A 240 15.76 -10.28 -14.97
N THR A 241 15.85 -9.20 -15.75
CA THR A 241 17.07 -8.89 -16.52
C THR A 241 17.66 -7.51 -16.26
N GLY A 242 16.89 -6.58 -15.70
CA GLY A 242 17.30 -5.18 -15.49
C GLY A 242 17.37 -4.77 -14.03
N HIS A 243 17.35 -3.46 -13.81
CA HIS A 243 17.59 -2.82 -12.51
C HIS A 243 16.33 -2.67 -11.66
N GLY A 244 16.51 -2.56 -10.34
CA GLY A 244 15.42 -2.22 -9.43
C GLY A 244 14.49 -3.41 -9.20
N GLY A 245 14.96 -4.45 -8.53
CA GLY A 245 14.13 -5.64 -8.25
C GLY A 245 12.86 -5.26 -7.50
N GLY A 246 13.01 -4.44 -6.45
CA GLY A 246 11.89 -3.86 -5.72
C GLY A 246 11.30 -2.69 -6.49
N ALA A 247 12.12 -1.68 -6.74
CA ALA A 247 11.70 -0.48 -7.43
C ALA A 247 12.77 0.09 -8.35
N ARG A 248 12.34 0.70 -9.44
CA ARG A 248 13.17 1.57 -10.27
C ARG A 248 12.56 2.97 -10.34
N ILE A 249 13.38 3.99 -10.11
CA ILE A 249 13.00 5.39 -10.23
C ILE A 249 13.95 6.06 -11.21
N ARG A 250 13.40 6.61 -12.30
CA ARG A 250 14.16 7.45 -13.22
C ARG A 250 13.77 8.89 -13.07
N ILE A 251 14.74 9.77 -12.91
CA ILE A 251 14.55 11.22 -12.84
C ILE A 251 15.13 11.82 -14.12
N ILE A 252 14.25 12.23 -15.03
CA ILE A 252 14.59 12.68 -16.36
C ILE A 252 14.48 14.19 -16.42
N ASN A 253 15.58 14.86 -16.74
CA ASN A 253 15.79 16.31 -16.63
C ASN A 253 15.73 16.80 -15.19
N SER A 254 14.60 16.72 -14.48
CA SER A 254 14.54 17.16 -13.08
C SER A 254 13.38 16.56 -12.31
N GLY A 255 13.55 16.40 -11.01
CA GLY A 255 12.52 15.83 -10.13
C GLY A 255 12.97 15.68 -8.70
N TYR A 256 11.99 15.48 -7.82
CA TYR A 256 12.18 15.36 -6.38
C TYR A 256 11.55 14.06 -5.89
N VAL A 257 12.30 13.29 -5.11
CA VAL A 257 11.84 12.05 -4.51
C VAL A 257 12.08 12.09 -3.01
N THR A 258 11.06 11.78 -2.23
CA THR A 258 11.21 11.51 -0.80
C THR A 258 10.68 10.13 -0.48
N ILE A 259 11.51 9.31 0.13
CA ILE A 259 11.12 8.00 0.67
C ILE A 259 11.32 8.03 2.18
N THR A 260 10.26 7.74 2.93
CA THR A 260 10.22 7.89 4.40
C THR A 260 9.60 6.68 5.06
N ASN A 261 10.26 6.14 6.09
CA ASN A 261 9.76 5.03 6.91
C ASN A 261 9.33 3.80 6.08
N SER A 262 10.04 3.53 4.99
CA SER A 262 9.70 2.46 4.04
C SER A 262 10.73 1.34 4.10
N ALA A 263 10.39 0.18 3.56
CA ALA A 263 11.29 -0.97 3.53
C ALA A 263 11.33 -1.63 2.14
N PHE A 264 12.54 -1.93 1.66
CA PHE A 264 12.80 -2.68 0.43
C PHE A 264 13.49 -3.98 0.79
N VAL A 265 12.79 -5.10 0.67
CA VAL A 265 13.20 -6.36 1.29
C VAL A 265 13.06 -7.56 0.35
N ASN A 266 14.03 -8.49 0.35
CA ASN A 266 13.97 -9.73 -0.42
C ASN A 266 13.74 -9.53 -1.92
N ASN A 267 14.11 -8.38 -2.47
CA ASN A 267 13.88 -8.10 -3.88
C ASN A 267 15.08 -8.53 -4.72
N THR A 268 14.82 -9.00 -5.94
CA THR A 268 15.85 -9.57 -6.83
C THR A 268 15.92 -8.81 -8.14
N ALA A 269 17.12 -8.43 -8.57
CA ALA A 269 17.38 -7.82 -9.87
C ALA A 269 18.39 -8.64 -10.69
N GLY A 270 18.10 -8.86 -11.96
CA GLY A 270 19.07 -9.35 -12.96
C GLY A 270 20.17 -8.34 -13.26
N GLY A 271 19.91 -7.07 -12.98
CA GLY A 271 20.85 -5.96 -13.11
C GLY A 271 21.46 -5.52 -11.78
N ARG A 272 21.23 -4.26 -11.41
CA ARG A 272 21.73 -3.58 -10.21
C ARG A 272 20.56 -3.06 -9.36
N GLY A 273 20.79 -2.81 -8.08
CA GLY A 273 19.76 -2.29 -7.19
C GLY A 273 18.66 -3.32 -6.99
N GLY A 274 18.99 -4.45 -6.35
CA GLY A 274 18.01 -5.48 -6.00
C GLY A 274 16.83 -4.86 -5.25
N GLY A 275 17.09 -4.02 -4.25
CA GLY A 275 16.05 -3.25 -3.55
C GLY A 275 15.52 -2.08 -4.37
N LEU A 276 16.37 -1.09 -4.64
CA LEU A 276 16.02 0.15 -5.33
C LEU A 276 17.11 0.58 -6.32
N ALA A 277 16.70 0.93 -7.53
CA ALA A 277 17.55 1.58 -8.54
C ALA A 277 17.06 3.02 -8.80
N ILE A 278 17.94 4.00 -8.65
CA ILE A 278 17.69 5.41 -8.95
C ILE A 278 18.62 5.87 -10.07
N GLU A 279 18.06 6.43 -11.13
CA GLU A 279 18.84 6.89 -12.26
C GLU A 279 18.43 8.31 -12.67
N SER A 280 19.39 9.23 -12.71
CA SER A 280 19.19 10.55 -13.30
C SER A 280 19.60 10.54 -14.77
N VAL A 281 18.75 11.11 -15.62
CA VAL A 281 18.92 11.17 -17.07
C VAL A 281 18.91 12.63 -17.52
N ASN A 282 19.79 13.00 -18.46
CA ASN A 282 19.90 14.33 -19.07
C ASN A 282 20.40 15.49 -18.18
N GLN A 283 21.15 15.19 -17.11
CA GLN A 283 21.99 16.13 -16.35
C GLN A 283 21.31 17.31 -15.61
N GLY A 284 19.98 17.39 -15.57
CA GLY A 284 19.34 18.41 -14.73
C GLY A 284 19.18 17.93 -13.27
N PRO A 285 18.69 18.82 -12.38
CA PRO A 285 18.72 18.59 -10.95
C PRO A 285 17.78 17.47 -10.52
N ALA A 286 18.34 16.42 -9.91
CA ALA A 286 17.60 15.30 -9.35
C ALA A 286 17.92 15.19 -7.86
N TYR A 287 16.90 15.32 -7.00
CA TYR A 287 17.08 15.25 -5.56
C TYR A 287 16.29 14.09 -4.99
N VAL A 288 16.98 13.20 -4.28
CA VAL A 288 16.36 12.06 -3.59
C VAL A 288 16.71 12.11 -2.11
N ARG A 289 15.71 11.98 -1.25
CA ARG A 289 15.87 11.86 0.19
C ARG A 289 15.36 10.51 0.63
N LEU A 290 16.21 9.73 1.28
CA LEU A 290 15.85 8.47 1.93
C LEU A 290 15.94 8.68 3.44
N ILE A 291 14.83 8.55 4.14
CA ILE A 291 14.73 8.83 5.57
C ILE A 291 14.13 7.61 6.25
N ASN A 292 14.80 7.07 7.26
CA ASN A 292 14.36 5.86 7.96
C ASN A 292 13.95 4.73 6.99
N THR A 293 14.70 4.56 5.89
CA THR A 293 14.39 3.54 4.89
C THR A 293 15.27 2.32 5.13
N THR A 294 14.64 1.15 5.21
CA THR A 294 15.33 -0.13 5.44
C THR A 294 15.55 -0.86 4.12
N PHE A 295 16.75 -1.40 3.92
CA PHE A 295 17.07 -2.32 2.85
C PHE A 295 17.58 -3.62 3.47
N ALA A 296 17.00 -4.76 3.11
CA ALA A 296 17.39 -6.04 3.69
C ALA A 296 17.23 -7.19 2.70
N ASN A 297 18.24 -8.07 2.63
CA ASN A 297 18.20 -9.32 1.87
C ASN A 297 17.83 -9.15 0.40
N ASN A 298 18.11 -7.99 -0.17
CA ASN A 298 17.97 -7.80 -1.60
C ASN A 298 19.15 -8.47 -2.32
N SER A 299 18.99 -8.76 -3.61
CA SER A 299 20.02 -9.39 -4.42
C SER A 299 20.05 -8.78 -5.81
N ALA A 300 21.24 -8.49 -6.32
CA ALA A 300 21.46 -8.02 -7.68
C ALA A 300 22.51 -8.90 -8.37
N SER A 301 22.25 -9.37 -9.59
CA SER A 301 23.17 -10.26 -10.30
C SER A 301 24.46 -9.56 -10.76
N ILE A 302 24.45 -8.23 -10.92
CA ILE A 302 25.63 -7.45 -11.31
C ILE A 302 26.35 -6.88 -10.09
N SER A 303 25.69 -5.99 -9.34
CA SER A 303 26.25 -5.26 -8.20
C SER A 303 25.16 -4.44 -7.50
N GLU A 304 25.49 -3.90 -6.31
CA GLU A 304 24.59 -3.05 -5.51
C GLU A 304 23.26 -3.72 -5.17
N ASP A 305 23.31 -4.74 -4.32
CA ASP A 305 22.15 -5.52 -3.90
C ASP A 305 21.01 -4.64 -3.35
N ASP A 306 21.32 -3.67 -2.49
CA ASP A 306 20.29 -2.85 -1.86
C ASP A 306 19.90 -1.63 -2.70
N LEU A 307 20.83 -0.69 -2.87
CA LEU A 307 20.58 0.59 -3.50
C LEU A 307 21.62 0.88 -4.59
N TYR A 308 21.15 0.97 -5.83
CA TYR A 308 21.91 1.48 -6.97
C TYR A 308 21.49 2.91 -7.27
N SER A 309 22.46 3.83 -7.40
CA SER A 309 22.20 5.20 -7.81
C SER A 309 23.20 5.67 -8.87
N SER A 310 22.73 6.26 -9.96
CA SER A 310 23.59 6.77 -11.03
C SER A 310 23.04 8.00 -11.74
N GLY A 311 23.89 8.71 -12.48
CA GLY A 311 23.52 9.87 -13.29
C GLY A 311 24.08 11.18 -12.76
N ASN A 312 24.48 12.06 -13.69
CA ASN A 312 25.02 13.38 -13.34
C ASN A 312 23.92 14.29 -12.81
N GLY A 313 24.20 15.05 -11.75
CA GLY A 313 23.23 15.97 -11.13
C GLY A 313 22.31 15.31 -10.10
N LEU A 314 22.45 14.00 -9.87
CA LEU A 314 21.76 13.28 -8.81
C LEU A 314 22.40 13.55 -7.44
N THR A 315 21.59 14.01 -6.50
CA THR A 315 21.93 14.08 -5.07
C THR A 315 21.04 13.10 -4.31
N VAL A 316 21.65 12.14 -3.61
CA VAL A 316 20.94 11.19 -2.74
C VAL A 316 21.35 11.44 -1.30
N ASP A 317 20.43 11.99 -0.51
CA ASP A 317 20.58 12.17 0.92
C ASP A 317 20.00 10.95 1.65
N ASN A 318 20.86 9.99 2.01
CA ASN A 318 20.47 8.89 2.86
C ASN A 318 20.62 9.28 4.34
N LEU A 319 19.51 9.74 4.93
CA LEU A 319 19.40 10.17 6.32
C LEU A 319 18.95 9.04 7.25
N SER A 320 18.95 7.81 6.75
CA SER A 320 18.67 6.61 7.53
C SER A 320 19.85 6.36 8.47
N LYS A 321 19.74 6.79 9.74
CA LYS A 321 20.66 6.32 10.78
C LYS A 321 20.40 4.82 10.95
N GLN A 322 21.34 3.99 10.51
CA GLN A 322 21.30 2.56 10.78
C GLN A 322 21.35 2.34 12.29
N LEU A 323 20.19 2.08 12.90
CA LEU A 323 20.16 1.13 14.00
C LEU A 323 20.20 -0.24 13.32
N PHE A 324 21.24 -1.03 13.58
CA PHE A 324 21.19 -2.47 13.32
C PHE A 324 20.08 -3.03 14.23
N LEU A 325 18.88 -3.15 13.68
CA LEU A 325 17.85 -3.98 14.25
C LEU A 325 18.14 -5.42 13.78
N PRO A 326 18.15 -6.43 14.68
CA PRO A 326 18.24 -7.82 14.26
C PRO A 326 17.14 -8.10 13.24
N SER A 327 17.45 -8.87 12.20
CA SER A 327 16.60 -9.15 11.05
C SER A 327 15.17 -9.60 11.43
N ILE A 328 14.16 -8.78 11.13
CA ILE A 328 12.72 -9.13 11.29
C ILE A 328 12.02 -9.18 9.91
N LEU A 329 12.74 -9.39 8.80
CA LEU A 329 12.15 -9.25 7.45
C LEU A 329 12.63 -10.26 6.36
N SER A 330 13.39 -11.30 6.69
CA SER A 330 13.40 -12.54 5.88
C SER A 330 12.52 -13.51 6.63
N ASP A 331 11.30 -13.80 6.20
CA ASP A 331 10.94 -14.62 5.06
C ASP A 331 9.46 -14.34 4.75
N PHE A 332 9.08 -14.20 3.49
CA PHE A 332 7.69 -14.46 3.08
C PHE A 332 7.78 -15.67 2.15
N PRO A 333 7.18 -16.83 2.48
CA PRO A 333 7.37 -18.01 1.67
C PRO A 333 6.69 -17.88 0.31
N SER A 334 7.33 -18.42 -0.72
CA SER A 334 6.67 -18.81 -1.95
C SER A 334 5.53 -19.79 -1.62
N ALA A 335 4.51 -19.85 -2.47
CA ALA A 335 3.21 -20.50 -2.25
C ALA A 335 3.22 -22.05 -2.08
N ALA A 336 4.25 -22.65 -1.49
CA ALA A 336 4.38 -24.07 -1.21
C ALA A 336 4.93 -24.42 0.19
N ALA A 337 5.14 -23.44 1.09
CA ALA A 337 5.69 -23.71 2.42
C ALA A 337 4.60 -24.00 3.47
N ASP A 338 4.96 -24.80 4.47
CA ASP A 338 4.13 -25.06 5.65
C ASP A 338 3.89 -23.75 6.42
N SER A 339 2.65 -23.50 6.83
CA SER A 339 2.33 -22.32 7.63
C SER A 339 1.22 -22.59 8.64
N ALA A 340 1.18 -21.77 9.69
CA ALA A 340 0.20 -21.82 10.76
C ALA A 340 -0.25 -20.40 11.09
N ARG A 341 -1.55 -20.16 11.27
CA ARG A 341 -2.09 -18.81 11.48
C ARG A 341 -3.13 -18.81 12.60
N ILE A 342 -2.92 -17.99 13.63
CA ILE A 342 -3.96 -17.65 14.60
C ILE A 342 -5.02 -16.82 13.91
N THR A 343 -6.26 -17.27 13.99
CA THR A 343 -7.44 -16.65 13.38
C THR A 343 -8.29 -15.90 14.41
N ASP A 344 -8.27 -16.31 15.67
CA ASP A 344 -8.95 -15.63 16.76
C ASP A 344 -8.33 -15.97 18.13
N ILE A 345 -8.47 -15.06 19.10
CA ILE A 345 -8.14 -15.31 20.51
C ILE A 345 -9.27 -14.79 21.39
N SER A 346 -9.85 -15.69 22.19
CA SER A 346 -10.81 -15.34 23.24
C SER A 346 -10.36 -15.83 24.62
N ILE A 347 -11.07 -15.43 25.68
CA ILE A 347 -10.81 -15.88 27.05
C ILE A 347 -12.02 -16.63 27.58
N GLU A 348 -11.83 -17.89 27.97
CA GLU A 348 -12.83 -18.70 28.66
C GLU A 348 -12.21 -19.36 29.91
N ASN A 349 -12.90 -19.32 31.04
CA ASN A 349 -12.47 -19.97 32.29
C ASN A 349 -11.01 -19.66 32.69
N ASN A 350 -10.60 -18.38 32.58
CA ASN A 350 -9.24 -17.89 32.82
C ASN A 350 -8.15 -18.51 31.94
N ARG A 351 -8.50 -18.97 30.74
CA ARG A 351 -7.58 -19.49 29.73
C ARG A 351 -7.79 -18.81 28.40
N TYR A 352 -6.72 -18.72 27.61
CA TYR A 352 -6.81 -18.33 26.22
C TYR A 352 -7.37 -19.48 25.41
N ILE A 353 -8.37 -19.19 24.58
CA ILE A 353 -8.88 -20.07 23.54
C ILE A 353 -8.36 -19.49 22.23
N VAL A 354 -7.39 -20.17 21.63
CA VAL A 354 -6.66 -19.68 20.46
C VAL A 354 -7.05 -20.53 19.27
N GLU A 355 -7.85 -19.97 18.37
CA GLU A 355 -8.22 -20.61 17.12
C GLU A 355 -7.10 -20.41 16.11
N PHE A 356 -6.75 -21.47 15.38
CA PHE A 356 -5.69 -21.42 14.38
C PHE A 356 -5.91 -22.39 13.22
N ASP A 357 -5.39 -22.02 12.05
CA ASP A 357 -5.32 -22.85 10.85
C ASP A 357 -3.88 -23.31 10.63
N THR A 358 -3.69 -24.49 10.02
CA THR A 358 -2.42 -24.87 9.38
C THR A 358 -2.62 -25.12 7.89
N LEU A 359 -1.57 -24.87 7.11
CA LEU A 359 -1.54 -25.08 5.67
C LEU A 359 -0.35 -25.96 5.32
N ASN A 360 -0.58 -26.94 4.44
CA ASN A 360 0.39 -27.92 3.92
C ASN A 360 0.91 -28.96 4.93
N PHE A 361 0.51 -28.89 6.21
CA PHE A 361 0.79 -29.92 7.21
C PHE A 361 -0.28 -30.00 8.31
N GLU A 362 -0.29 -31.11 9.04
CA GLU A 362 -1.10 -31.35 10.24
C GLU A 362 -0.16 -31.43 11.47
N PRO A 363 -0.36 -30.61 12.52
CA PRO A 363 0.47 -30.64 13.72
C PRO A 363 0.43 -32.01 14.40
N THR A 364 1.60 -32.59 14.67
CA THR A 364 1.73 -33.87 15.37
C THR A 364 2.99 -33.91 16.23
N LEU A 365 2.90 -34.57 17.39
CA LEU A 365 4.06 -34.81 18.28
C LEU A 365 4.20 -36.32 18.57
N PRO A 366 5.36 -36.95 18.27
CA PRO A 366 6.53 -36.38 17.59
C PRO A 366 6.28 -36.17 16.08
N GLY A 367 6.76 -35.07 15.52
CA GLY A 367 6.49 -34.69 14.14
C GLY A 367 6.65 -33.19 13.92
N GLN A 368 6.22 -32.70 12.76
CA GLN A 368 6.09 -31.26 12.53
C GLN A 368 4.87 -30.76 13.31
N HIS A 369 5.02 -29.64 14.02
CA HIS A 369 4.03 -29.13 14.96
C HIS A 369 4.10 -27.60 15.02
N VAL A 370 3.41 -26.97 15.96
CA VAL A 370 3.44 -25.51 16.13
C VAL A 370 3.92 -25.12 17.52
N HIS A 371 4.53 -23.95 17.63
CA HIS A 371 4.89 -23.33 18.90
C HIS A 371 4.05 -22.07 19.14
N PHE A 372 3.42 -21.99 20.31
CA PHE A 372 2.69 -20.79 20.76
C PHE A 372 3.50 -20.01 21.78
N PHE A 373 3.60 -18.70 21.61
CA PHE A 373 4.39 -17.82 22.49
C PHE A 373 3.84 -16.41 22.54
N PHE A 374 4.18 -15.66 23.59
CA PHE A 374 3.84 -14.24 23.68
C PHE A 374 4.84 -13.39 22.91
N ASN A 375 4.42 -12.22 22.41
CA ASN A 375 5.28 -11.31 21.66
C ASN A 375 6.43 -10.67 22.46
N THR A 376 6.55 -10.99 23.75
CA THR A 376 7.76 -10.72 24.54
C THR A 376 8.90 -11.70 24.27
N VAL A 377 8.61 -12.82 23.58
CA VAL A 377 9.59 -13.81 23.15
C VAL A 377 9.97 -13.51 21.70
N PRO A 378 11.26 -13.26 21.39
CA PRO A 378 11.70 -13.13 20.01
C PRO A 378 11.36 -14.40 19.21
N PRO A 379 10.77 -14.29 18.00
CA PRO A 379 10.38 -15.46 17.19
C PRO A 379 11.49 -16.50 17.00
N GLN A 380 12.74 -16.06 16.83
CA GLN A 380 13.91 -16.93 16.67
C GLN A 380 14.27 -17.72 17.92
N GLU A 381 13.87 -17.22 19.09
CA GLU A 381 14.10 -17.86 20.37
C GLU A 381 12.96 -18.80 20.74
N ALA A 382 11.81 -18.75 20.05
CA ALA A 382 10.62 -19.54 20.34
C ALA A 382 10.76 -21.06 20.09
N GLY A 383 11.99 -21.60 20.07
CA GLY A 383 12.33 -23.03 20.02
C GLY A 383 13.68 -23.36 20.71
N VAL A 384 14.36 -22.37 21.31
CA VAL A 384 15.73 -22.51 21.87
C VAL A 384 15.80 -21.89 23.26
N PRO A 385 16.16 -22.62 24.34
CA PRO A 385 16.77 -23.96 24.36
C PRO A 385 15.75 -25.05 24.70
N GLY A 386 14.97 -25.56 23.74
CA GLY A 386 14.13 -26.77 23.87
C GLY A 386 12.94 -26.71 24.85
N SER A 387 13.05 -25.96 25.94
CA SER A 387 12.00 -25.58 26.88
C SER A 387 12.21 -24.12 27.26
N GLY A 388 11.26 -23.26 26.91
CA GLY A 388 11.30 -21.84 27.26
C GLY A 388 9.89 -21.26 27.35
N PRO A 389 9.71 -19.93 27.28
CA PRO A 389 8.40 -19.25 27.38
C PRO A 389 7.46 -19.49 26.18
N TRP A 390 7.59 -20.62 25.49
CA TRP A 390 6.72 -21.09 24.40
C TRP A 390 6.19 -22.49 24.73
N ILE A 391 5.06 -22.85 24.15
CA ILE A 391 4.44 -24.17 24.30
C ILE A 391 4.47 -24.88 22.95
N LEU A 392 4.98 -26.12 22.94
CA LEU A 392 4.95 -27.01 21.78
C LEU A 392 3.57 -27.68 21.70
N TYR A 393 2.92 -27.58 20.55
CA TYR A 393 1.57 -28.08 20.37
C TYR A 393 1.42 -28.85 19.06
N GLY A 394 1.07 -30.12 19.17
CA GLY A 394 0.82 -31.04 18.03
C GLY A 394 -0.61 -31.54 18.01
N GLY A 395 -1.56 -30.73 18.48
CA GLY A 395 -3.00 -31.03 18.51
C GLY A 395 -3.79 -30.14 17.55
N PRO A 396 -5.11 -30.38 17.40
CA PRO A 396 -5.99 -29.56 16.57
C PRO A 396 -6.32 -28.22 17.24
N SER A 397 -6.88 -27.28 16.46
CA SER A 397 -7.52 -26.07 17.00
C SER A 397 -8.75 -26.41 17.87
N PRO A 398 -9.02 -25.68 18.98
CA PRO A 398 -8.24 -24.56 19.51
C PRO A 398 -7.08 -25.00 20.41
N PHE A 399 -6.04 -24.17 20.44
CA PHE A 399 -5.00 -24.24 21.45
C PHE A 399 -5.49 -23.60 22.76
N THR A 400 -5.28 -24.29 23.89
CA THR A 400 -5.81 -23.86 25.21
C THR A 400 -4.78 -23.93 26.34
N GLU A 401 -3.48 -24.04 26.05
CA GLU A 401 -2.49 -24.36 27.08
C GLU A 401 -1.96 -23.15 27.88
N TYR A 402 -2.20 -21.91 27.43
CA TYR A 402 -1.94 -20.71 28.23
C TYR A 402 -3.15 -20.27 29.07
N SER A 403 -2.91 -20.03 30.36
CA SER A 403 -3.79 -19.25 31.23
C SER A 403 -3.51 -17.75 31.10
N ILE A 404 -4.49 -16.93 31.48
CA ILE A 404 -4.30 -15.47 31.53
C ILE A 404 -3.17 -15.03 32.49
N ILE A 405 -2.83 -15.85 33.48
CA ILE A 405 -1.72 -15.57 34.41
C ILE A 405 -0.35 -15.84 33.79
N ASP A 406 -0.29 -16.60 32.70
CA ASP A 406 0.95 -16.93 32.01
C ASP A 406 1.41 -15.76 31.11
N ARG A 407 0.55 -14.75 30.88
CA ARG A 407 0.86 -13.54 30.12
C ARG A 407 1.96 -12.73 30.82
N PRO A 408 3.16 -12.60 30.23
CA PRO A 408 4.23 -11.82 30.83
C PRO A 408 3.93 -10.31 30.72
N PRO A 409 4.50 -9.49 31.63
CA PRO A 409 4.35 -8.04 31.56
C PRO A 409 4.81 -7.49 30.20
N GLY A 410 3.97 -6.67 29.57
CA GLY A 410 4.25 -6.08 28.26
C GLY A 410 3.85 -6.96 27.06
N ALA A 411 3.39 -8.19 27.27
CA ALA A 411 2.78 -8.95 26.20
C ALA A 411 1.44 -8.34 25.79
N TRP A 412 1.25 -8.12 24.50
CA TRP A 412 0.00 -7.62 23.92
C TRP A 412 -0.48 -8.46 22.74
N GLN A 413 0.32 -9.42 22.30
CA GLN A 413 -0.03 -10.41 21.28
C GLN A 413 0.40 -11.82 21.69
N MET A 414 -0.29 -12.82 21.16
CA MET A 414 0.18 -14.20 21.09
C MET A 414 0.55 -14.54 19.65
N CYS A 415 1.59 -15.32 19.47
CA CYS A 415 2.17 -15.68 18.19
C CYS A 415 2.21 -17.19 18.02
N ILE A 416 2.17 -17.62 16.76
CA ILE A 416 2.29 -19.01 16.32
C ILE A 416 3.40 -19.14 15.28
N LEU A 417 4.17 -20.22 15.33
CA LEU A 417 5.12 -20.62 14.29
C LEU A 417 5.07 -22.13 14.06
N VAL A 418 5.38 -22.56 12.84
CA VAL A 418 5.64 -23.98 12.54
C VAL A 418 6.99 -24.37 13.14
N ALA A 419 7.07 -25.56 13.71
CA ALA A 419 8.25 -26.14 14.32
C ALA A 419 8.58 -27.51 13.71
N ASN A 420 9.88 -27.73 13.50
CA ASN A 420 10.43 -28.98 13.02
C ASN A 420 10.40 -30.07 14.12
N PRO A 421 10.55 -31.36 13.78
CA PRO A 421 10.61 -32.44 14.77
C PRO A 421 11.73 -32.32 15.82
N ASP A 422 12.76 -31.51 15.56
CA ASP A 422 13.84 -31.21 16.51
C ASP A 422 13.56 -29.96 17.38
N HIS A 423 12.32 -29.45 17.33
CA HIS A 423 11.82 -28.25 18.00
C HIS A 423 12.43 -26.92 17.52
N SER A 424 13.23 -26.92 16.44
CA SER A 424 13.63 -25.67 15.79
C SER A 424 12.41 -25.04 15.10
N VAL A 425 12.22 -23.74 15.29
CA VAL A 425 11.12 -23.01 14.66
C VAL A 425 11.48 -22.61 13.23
N GLN A 426 10.50 -22.72 12.33
CA GLN A 426 10.57 -22.18 10.99
C GLN A 426 10.07 -20.74 11.02
N LEU A 427 10.97 -19.79 10.77
CA LEU A 427 10.61 -18.37 10.82
C LEU A 427 9.60 -18.03 9.72
N ASN A 428 8.72 -17.06 10.03
CA ASN A 428 7.73 -16.50 9.11
C ASN A 428 6.74 -17.51 8.50
N THR A 429 6.58 -18.63 9.18
CA THR A 429 5.53 -19.60 8.89
C THR A 429 4.26 -19.32 9.69
N GLY A 430 4.20 -18.24 10.45
CA GLY A 430 2.98 -17.86 11.15
C GLY A 430 2.87 -16.39 11.53
N ASN A 431 1.85 -16.05 12.33
CA ASN A 431 1.50 -14.67 12.68
C ASN A 431 1.43 -14.46 14.20
N CYS A 432 1.32 -13.19 14.58
CA CYS A 432 0.88 -12.76 15.89
C CYS A 432 -0.54 -12.20 15.81
N PHE A 433 -1.32 -12.38 16.88
CA PHE A 433 -2.69 -11.92 17.02
C PHE A 433 -2.86 -11.22 18.36
N ASP A 434 -3.62 -10.13 18.38
CA ASP A 434 -3.80 -9.28 19.56
C ASP A 434 -4.52 -10.04 20.68
N LEU A 435 -4.00 -9.94 21.90
CA LEU A 435 -4.63 -10.54 23.08
C LEU A 435 -5.82 -9.69 23.55
N PRO A 436 -6.91 -10.31 24.02
CA PRO A 436 -8.01 -9.62 24.70
C PRO A 436 -7.59 -8.85 25.97
#